data_AF-A0A438E5J8-F1
#
_entry.id   AF-A0A438E5J8-F1
#
_cell.length_a   1.000
_cell.length_b   1.000
_cell.length_c   1.000
_cell.angle_alpha   90.00
_cell.angle_beta   90.00
_cell.angle_gamma   90.00
#
_symmetry.space_group_name_H-M   'P 1'
#
loop_
_entity.id
_entity.type
_entity.pdbx_description
1 polymer ?
#
loop_
_entity_poly.entity_id
_entity_poly.type
_entity_poly.pdbx_seq_one_letter_code
_entity_poly.pdbx_strand_id
1 'polypeptide(L)'
;MWCGDGPLCESFSSLFSITMSKNVWVSEVWNPVGDEDGWTSLFVRAFNDWEIDLVERLLQKIHAFEVQREEEDRVIWTASNDGAFSIKSLYSMLERGGSSIFPSERIWRVRVPPKVAFFAWEVS
;
A
#
# COMPACT_ATOMS: atom_id res chain seq x y z
N MET A 1 0.04 -4.53 -9.79
CA MET A 1 -1.32 -4.17 -9.35
C MET A 1 -1.35 -4.11 -7.82
N TRP A 2 -1.84 -3.02 -7.26
CA TRP A 2 -2.00 -2.78 -5.82
C TRP A 2 -3.48 -2.76 -5.47
N CYS A 3 -3.83 -3.09 -4.21
CA CYS A 3 -5.21 -3.05 -3.74
C CYS A 3 -5.24 -2.66 -2.26
N GLY A 4 -5.64 -1.42 -1.98
CA GLY A 4 -5.56 -0.82 -0.65
C GLY A 4 -4.10 -0.61 -0.21
N ASP A 5 -3.78 -1.03 1.01
CA ASP A 5 -2.50 -0.76 1.67
C ASP A 5 -1.32 -1.63 1.23
N GLY A 6 -1.50 -2.52 0.24
CA GLY A 6 -0.45 -3.45 -0.17
C GLY A 6 -0.62 -4.00 -1.59
N PRO A 7 0.43 -4.64 -2.13
CA PRO A 7 0.40 -5.20 -3.46
C PRO A 7 -0.49 -6.45 -3.52
N LEU A 8 -1.14 -6.65 -4.68
CA LEU A 8 -2.02 -7.81 -4.89
C LEU A 8 -1.28 -9.15 -4.72
N CYS A 9 0.00 -9.19 -5.10
CA CYS A 9 0.81 -10.40 -5.03
C CYS A 9 1.06 -10.93 -3.61
N GLU A 10 0.97 -10.07 -2.59
CA GLU A 10 1.14 -10.47 -1.19
C GLU A 10 -0.15 -11.07 -0.62
N SER A 11 -1.30 -10.44 -0.90
CA SER A 11 -2.60 -10.88 -0.36
C SER A 11 -3.30 -11.95 -1.20
N PHE A 12 -3.04 -11.99 -2.50
CA PHE A 12 -3.73 -12.84 -3.48
C PHE A 12 -2.71 -13.45 -4.47
N SER A 13 -1.69 -14.13 -3.94
CA SER A 13 -0.57 -14.66 -4.73
C SER A 13 -0.99 -15.64 -5.82
N SER A 14 -1.99 -16.50 -5.56
CA SER A 14 -2.54 -17.44 -6.55
C SER A 14 -3.20 -16.72 -7.72
N LEU A 15 -4.06 -15.73 -7.45
CA LEU A 15 -4.71 -14.92 -8.47
C LEU A 15 -3.70 -14.06 -9.25
N PHE A 16 -2.72 -13.48 -8.55
CA PHE A 16 -1.65 -12.69 -9.18
C PHE A 16 -0.79 -13.54 -10.13
N SER A 17 -0.59 -14.83 -9.81
CA SER A 17 0.20 -15.74 -10.65
C SER A 17 -0.42 -15.97 -12.03
N ILE A 18 -1.76 -15.87 -12.12
CA ILE A 18 -2.54 -16.08 -13.34
C ILE A 18 -2.99 -14.78 -14.00
N THR A 19 -2.54 -13.62 -13.52
CA THR A 19 -2.83 -12.33 -14.17
C THR A 19 -1.99 -12.18 -15.44
N MET A 20 -2.61 -11.79 -16.56
CA MET A 20 -1.95 -11.49 -17.84
C MET A 20 -0.97 -10.32 -17.71
N SER A 21 -1.37 -9.28 -16.97
CA SER A 21 -0.63 -8.03 -16.85
C SER A 21 -0.39 -7.66 -15.39
N LYS A 22 0.87 -7.70 -14.97
CA LYS A 22 1.26 -7.42 -13.57
C LYS A 22 1.47 -5.93 -13.28
N ASN A 23 1.67 -5.15 -14.34
CA ASN A 23 2.07 -3.74 -14.29
C ASN A 23 0.96 -2.79 -14.79
N VAL A 24 -0.30 -3.23 -14.75
CA VAL A 24 -1.46 -2.45 -15.21
C VAL A 24 -2.19 -1.84 -14.00
N TRP A 25 -2.78 -0.66 -14.21
CA TRP A 25 -3.53 0.07 -13.19
C TRP A 25 -4.94 -0.51 -13.06
N VAL A 26 -5.49 -0.48 -11.84
CA VAL A 26 -6.87 -0.95 -11.59
C VAL A 26 -7.88 -0.15 -12.41
N SER A 27 -7.64 1.14 -12.62
CA SER A 27 -8.49 2.03 -13.44
C SER A 27 -8.57 1.64 -14.91
N GLU A 28 -7.50 1.07 -15.47
CA GLU A 28 -7.40 0.65 -16.87
C GLU A 28 -8.21 -0.63 -17.14
N VAL A 29 -8.42 -1.44 -16.11
CA VAL A 29 -9.04 -2.77 -16.23
C VAL A 29 -10.43 -2.83 -15.63
N TRP A 30 -10.78 -1.88 -14.78
CA TRP A 30 -12.10 -1.73 -14.20
C TRP A 30 -13.10 -1.27 -15.26
N ASN A 31 -14.05 -2.11 -15.68
CA ASN A 31 -15.14 -1.72 -16.56
C ASN A 31 -16.50 -1.84 -15.85
N PRO A 32 -17.10 -0.73 -15.38
CA PRO A 32 -18.40 -0.76 -14.71
C PRO A 32 -19.60 -0.80 -15.67
N VAL A 33 -19.39 -0.74 -16.99
CA VAL A 33 -20.45 -0.50 -18.00
C VAL A 33 -20.80 -1.74 -18.83
N GLY A 34 -20.02 -2.82 -18.74
CA GLY A 34 -20.25 -4.05 -19.51
C GLY A 34 -21.12 -5.07 -18.76
N ASP A 35 -22.03 -5.74 -19.48
CA ASP A 35 -22.85 -6.89 -19.03
C ASP A 35 -22.01 -8.13 -18.62
N GLU A 36 -20.69 -8.07 -18.81
CA GLU A 36 -19.75 -9.13 -18.47
C GLU A 36 -18.83 -8.55 -17.39
N ASP A 37 -18.90 -9.08 -16.16
CA ASP A 37 -18.05 -8.69 -15.03
C ASP A 37 -16.61 -8.47 -15.52
N GLY A 38 -16.22 -7.19 -15.61
CA GLY A 38 -15.13 -6.69 -16.45
C GLY A 38 -13.71 -7.17 -16.10
N TRP A 39 -13.61 -8.15 -15.20
CA TRP A 39 -12.38 -8.75 -14.69
C TRP A 39 -11.89 -9.94 -15.52
N THR A 40 -12.75 -10.58 -16.32
CA THR A 40 -12.44 -11.84 -17.01
C THR A 40 -11.28 -11.70 -18.01
N SER A 41 -11.02 -10.50 -18.54
CA SER A 41 -9.91 -10.22 -19.46
C SER A 41 -8.52 -10.20 -18.79
N LEU A 42 -8.46 -10.24 -17.45
CA LEU A 42 -7.20 -10.10 -16.72
C LEU A 42 -6.48 -11.41 -16.45
N PHE A 43 -7.16 -12.54 -16.56
CA PHE A 43 -6.63 -13.83 -16.14
C PHE A 43 -6.35 -14.74 -17.33
N VAL A 44 -5.18 -15.39 -17.34
CA VAL A 44 -4.75 -16.29 -18.43
C VAL A 44 -5.56 -17.58 -18.52
N ARG A 45 -6.35 -17.90 -17.49
CA ARG A 45 -7.19 -19.09 -17.39
C ARG A 45 -8.38 -18.84 -16.46
N ALA A 46 -9.37 -19.74 -16.53
CA ALA A 46 -10.45 -19.82 -15.56
C ALA A 46 -9.92 -20.19 -14.15
N PHE A 47 -10.67 -19.80 -13.12
CA PHE A 47 -10.37 -20.08 -11.72
C PHE A 47 -10.68 -21.55 -11.36
N ASN A 48 -9.90 -22.12 -10.45
CA ASN A 48 -10.23 -23.39 -9.82
C ASN A 48 -11.19 -23.19 -8.64
N ASP A 49 -11.85 -24.26 -8.19
CA ASP A 49 -12.80 -24.21 -7.06
C ASP A 49 -12.20 -23.61 -5.78
N TRP A 50 -10.92 -23.89 -5.50
CA TRP A 50 -10.23 -23.35 -4.32
C TRP A 50 -9.80 -21.87 -4.47
N GLU A 51 -9.85 -21.32 -5.68
CA GLU A 51 -9.54 -19.90 -5.94
C GLU A 51 -10.80 -19.01 -5.85
N ILE A 52 -12.01 -19.60 -5.86
CA ILE A 52 -13.27 -18.85 -5.87
C ILE A 52 -13.44 -17.96 -4.63
N ASP A 53 -13.12 -18.46 -3.43
CA ASP A 53 -13.14 -17.66 -2.19
C ASP A 53 -12.21 -16.45 -2.28
N LEU A 54 -11.04 -16.62 -2.89
CA LEU A 54 -10.08 -15.54 -3.07
C LEU A 54 -10.58 -14.50 -4.07
N VAL A 55 -11.27 -14.93 -5.14
CA VAL A 55 -11.88 -14.04 -6.12
C VAL A 55 -12.99 -13.21 -5.47
N GLU A 56 -13.86 -13.83 -4.68
CA GLU A 56 -14.92 -13.12 -3.97
C GLU A 56 -14.35 -12.07 -3.01
N ARG A 57 -13.32 -12.43 -2.23
CA ARG A 57 -12.64 -11.50 -1.33
C ARG A 57 -11.92 -10.37 -2.07
N LEU A 58 -11.34 -10.67 -3.23
CA LEU A 58 -10.73 -9.66 -4.09
C LEU A 58 -11.78 -8.67 -4.60
N LEU A 59 -12.89 -9.18 -5.12
CA LEU A 59 -13.99 -8.37 -5.63
C LEU A 59 -14.58 -7.50 -4.51
N GLN A 60 -14.88 -8.06 -3.34
CA GLN A 60 -15.34 -7.29 -2.18
C GLN A 60 -14.36 -6.18 -1.82
N LYS A 61 -13.05 -6.47 -1.83
CA LYS A 61 -12.02 -5.47 -1.54
C LYS A 61 -11.98 -4.36 -2.59
N ILE A 62 -12.12 -4.69 -3.88
CA ILE A 62 -12.08 -3.70 -4.96
C ILE A 62 -13.39 -2.89 -5.01
N HIS A 63 -14.54 -3.52 -4.81
CA HIS A 63 -15.84 -2.84 -4.74
C HIS A 63 -15.97 -1.88 -3.55
N ALA A 64 -15.19 -2.10 -2.48
CA ALA A 64 -15.10 -1.14 -1.38
C ALA A 64 -14.45 0.19 -1.79
N PHE A 65 -13.76 0.24 -2.93
CA PHE A 65 -13.16 1.44 -3.49
C PHE A 65 -13.94 1.88 -4.73
N GLU A 66 -14.43 3.11 -4.72
CA GLU A 66 -14.97 3.74 -5.92
C GLU A 66 -13.81 4.16 -6.82
N VAL A 67 -13.65 3.49 -7.96
CA VAL A 67 -12.58 3.79 -8.92
C VAL A 67 -12.88 5.11 -9.62
N GLN A 68 -12.35 6.20 -9.07
CA GLN A 68 -12.43 7.55 -9.63
C GLN A 68 -11.39 7.69 -10.75
N ARG A 69 -11.77 7.40 -12.01
CA ARG A 69 -10.84 7.47 -13.16
C ARG A 69 -10.28 8.87 -13.44
N GLU A 70 -10.93 9.90 -12.94
CA GLU A 70 -10.59 11.30 -13.17
C GLU A 70 -9.69 11.89 -12.07
N GLU A 71 -9.46 11.16 -10.99
CA GLU A 71 -8.59 11.58 -9.89
C GLU A 71 -7.27 10.79 -9.88
N GLU A 72 -6.16 11.48 -9.60
CA GLU A 72 -4.88 10.83 -9.35
C GLU A 72 -4.85 10.22 -7.94
N ASP A 73 -4.18 9.06 -7.81
CA ASP A 73 -3.94 8.42 -6.52
C ASP A 73 -3.23 9.36 -5.55
N ARG A 74 -3.73 9.43 -4.30
CA ARG A 74 -3.15 10.25 -3.23
C ARG A 74 -2.68 9.39 -2.07
N VAL A 75 -1.51 9.71 -1.53
CA VAL A 75 -1.03 9.13 -0.28
C VAL A 75 -1.74 9.83 0.89
N ILE A 76 -2.55 9.08 1.63
CA ILE A 76 -3.29 9.58 2.80
C ILE A 76 -2.52 9.22 4.07
N TRP A 77 -2.26 10.21 4.91
CA TRP A 77 -1.59 10.01 6.20
C TRP A 77 -2.59 9.53 7.27
N THR A 78 -2.53 8.24 7.61
CA THR A 78 -3.50 7.59 8.52
C THR A 78 -3.37 7.99 9.98
N ALA A 79 -2.24 8.60 10.37
CA ALA A 79 -2.03 9.12 11.72
C ALA A 79 -2.58 10.55 11.92
N SER A 80 -3.33 11.09 10.96
CA SER A 80 -4.11 12.32 11.12
C SER A 80 -5.52 12.15 10.58
N ASN A 81 -6.50 12.79 11.22
CA ASN A 81 -7.92 12.68 10.83
C ASN A 81 -8.24 13.41 9.52
N ASP A 82 -7.42 14.38 9.13
CA ASP A 82 -7.54 15.13 7.87
C ASP A 82 -6.76 14.47 6.72
N GLY A 83 -6.12 13.33 6.97
CA GLY A 83 -5.30 12.64 5.98
C GLY A 83 -3.99 13.37 5.62
N ALA A 84 -3.70 14.51 6.25
CA ALA A 84 -2.53 15.32 5.94
C ALA A 84 -1.32 14.87 6.75
N PHE A 85 -0.17 14.79 6.08
CA PHE A 85 1.09 14.58 6.75
C PHE A 85 1.51 15.85 7.52
N SER A 86 1.95 15.68 8.76
CA SER A 86 2.62 16.74 9.50
C SER A 86 3.72 16.15 10.39
N ILE A 87 4.76 16.94 10.64
CA ILE A 87 5.83 16.57 11.58
C ILE A 87 5.23 16.28 12.97
N LYS A 88 4.21 17.05 13.38
CA LYS A 88 3.52 16.86 14.67
C LYS A 88 2.79 15.51 14.76
N SER A 89 2.06 15.13 13.71
CA SER A 89 1.36 13.84 13.67
C SER A 89 2.33 12.66 13.60
N LEU A 90 3.46 12.81 12.89
CA LEU A 90 4.55 11.84 12.90
C LEU A 90 5.11 11.61 14.32
N TYR A 91 5.48 12.68 15.03
CA TYR A 91 6.00 12.55 16.40
C TYR A 91 4.97 11.98 17.37
N SER A 92 3.70 12.41 17.29
CA SER A 92 2.62 11.86 18.10
C SER A 92 2.45 10.34 17.91
N MET A 93 2.57 9.86 16.67
CA MET A 93 2.53 8.43 16.35
C MET A 93 3.75 7.68 16.94
N LEU A 94 4.95 8.25 16.81
CA LEU A 94 6.18 7.66 17.35
C LEU A 94 6.20 7.63 18.88
N GLU A 95 5.68 8.66 19.54
CA GLU A 95 5.57 8.73 21.00
C GLU A 95 4.59 7.68 21.56
N ARG A 96 3.47 7.42 20.86
CA ARG A 96 2.52 6.34 21.22
C ARG A 96 3.09 4.94 21.04
N GLY A 97 4.09 4.76 20.16
CA GLY A 97 4.70 3.46 19.85
C GLY A 97 5.64 2.90 20.92
N GLY A 98 5.89 3.65 22.00
CA GLY A 98 6.89 3.29 23.00
C GLY A 98 8.31 3.63 22.54
N SER A 99 9.08 4.26 23.42
CA SER A 99 10.47 4.67 23.16
C SER A 99 11.33 3.53 22.62
N SER A 100 11.68 3.56 21.33
CA SER A 100 12.99 3.12 20.80
C SER A 100 13.20 3.23 19.28
N ILE A 101 12.26 3.77 18.49
CA ILE A 101 12.45 3.82 17.02
C ILE A 101 13.58 4.78 16.62
N PHE A 102 13.72 5.92 17.30
CA PHE A 102 14.78 6.88 17.00
C PHE A 102 15.92 6.73 18.00
N PRO A 103 17.16 6.40 17.57
CA PRO A 103 18.29 6.17 18.46
C PRO A 103 18.89 7.51 18.91
N SER A 104 18.06 8.40 19.45
CA SER A 104 18.43 9.72 19.94
C SER A 104 19.59 9.63 20.93
N GLU A 105 19.56 8.67 21.86
CA GLU A 105 20.66 8.45 22.79
C GLU A 105 21.99 8.11 22.10
N ARG A 106 21.96 7.41 20.97
CA ARG A 106 23.18 7.09 20.21
C ARG A 106 23.69 8.29 19.43
N ILE A 107 22.81 9.17 18.93
CA ILE A 107 23.20 10.36 18.15
C ILE A 107 23.72 11.47 19.06
N TRP A 108 23.01 11.74 20.16
CA TRP A 108 23.27 12.90 21.02
C TRP A 108 24.29 12.62 22.14
N ARG A 109 24.61 11.35 22.47
CA ARG A 109 25.68 11.02 23.44
C ARG A 109 27.07 10.93 22.81
N VAL A 110 27.21 10.91 21.48
CA VAL A 110 28.55 10.91 20.87
C VAL A 110 29.16 12.30 21.01
N ARG A 111 30.35 12.38 21.60
CA ARG A 111 31.14 13.62 21.68
C ARG A 111 31.76 13.97 20.32
N VAL A 112 30.95 14.04 19.27
CA VAL A 112 31.35 14.56 17.95
C VAL A 112 30.54 15.80 17.62
N PRO A 113 31.13 16.75 16.87
CA PRO A 113 30.40 17.90 16.36
C PRO A 113 29.12 17.47 15.63
N PRO A 114 27.97 18.16 15.80
CA PRO A 114 26.66 17.75 15.27
C PRO A 114 26.65 17.45 13.77
N LYS A 115 27.54 18.12 13.02
CA LYS A 115 27.68 17.94 11.57
C LYS A 115 28.21 16.55 11.16
N VAL A 116 28.95 15.86 12.04
CA VAL A 116 29.52 14.52 11.77
C VAL A 116 28.57 13.41 12.20
N ALA A 117 27.80 13.64 13.28
CA ALA A 117 26.83 12.66 13.79
C ALA A 117 25.68 12.39 12.81
N PHE A 118 25.26 13.39 12.04
CA PHE A 118 24.21 13.24 11.02
C PHE A 118 24.64 12.27 9.89
N PHE A 119 25.88 12.31 9.43
CA PHE A 119 26.32 11.41 8.36
C PHE A 119 26.56 9.96 8.82
N ALA A 120 26.88 9.74 10.09
CA ALA A 120 27.13 8.39 10.60
C ALA A 120 25.85 7.53 10.73
N TRP A 121 24.67 8.17 10.80
CA TRP A 121 23.40 7.47 10.95
C TRP A 121 22.85 6.91 9.62
N GLU A 122 23.11 7.57 8.47
CA GLU A 122 22.65 7.08 7.15
C GLU A 122 23.37 5.81 6.67
N VAL A 123 24.51 5.48 7.27
CA VAL A 123 25.37 4.35 6.88
C VAL A 123 25.36 3.18 7.88
N SER A 124 24.48 3.21 8.90
CA SER A 124 24.34 2.14 9.91
C SER A 124 23.11 1.26 9.70
#